data_AF-A0AB39J451-F1
#
_entry.id   AF-A0AB39J451-F1
#
_cell.length_a   1.000
_cell.length_b   1.000
_cell.length_c   1.000
_cell.angle_alpha   90.00
_cell.angle_beta   90.00
_cell.angle_gamma   90.00
#
_symmetry.space_group_name_H-M   'P 1'
#
loop_
_entity.id
_entity.type
_entity.pdbx_description
1 polymer ?
#
loop_
_entity_poly.entity_id
_entity_poly.type
_entity_poly.pdbx_seq_one_letter_code
_entity_poly.pdbx_strand_id
1 'polypeptide(L)'
;MKILQDRRRIKIAIIIGLVNLVIILAYGFVSWKSWENIQYVTKNTNEKRASIFSKLQKDKVSIEKLSEYSVNLKSRVNDCNVVFLVSWQENINNKFKKYKTDCQESMEATQSIAHNIDKIIDFMQFDKELSDEIDTLSGKLAKYQPNDFTSIEKGWSGVKNKIESGKNEAKLRKLAAERIDAILLSVRDLKLAEEKKDSGQFTIAKDKMTVAINSLIGMQNELTQEAQSRIDNLLKGF
;
A
#
# COMPACT_ATOMS: atom_id res chain seq x y z
N MET A 1 31.24 61.22 -42.26
CA MET A 1 31.55 60.08 -41.36
C MET A 1 30.62 59.96 -40.14
N LYS A 2 30.24 61.06 -39.46
CA LYS A 2 29.35 61.04 -38.26
C LYS A 2 27.96 60.38 -38.49
N ILE A 3 27.31 60.66 -39.62
CA ILE A 3 25.95 60.14 -39.93
C ILE A 3 25.91 58.60 -40.08
N LEU A 4 26.98 57.98 -40.61
CA LEU A 4 27.09 56.52 -40.73
C LEU A 4 27.32 55.84 -39.37
N GLN A 5 27.97 56.52 -38.43
CA GLN A 5 28.29 56.02 -37.09
C GLN A 5 27.05 56.00 -36.19
N ASP A 6 26.19 57.03 -36.27
CA ASP A 6 24.89 57.08 -35.57
C ASP A 6 23.91 56.05 -36.13
N ARG A 7 23.85 55.87 -37.46
CA ARG A 7 22.99 54.84 -38.08
C ARG A 7 23.36 53.43 -37.63
N ARG A 8 24.65 53.15 -37.38
CA ARG A 8 25.14 51.87 -36.86
C ARG A 8 24.79 51.70 -35.38
N ARG A 9 24.90 52.74 -34.56
CA ARG A 9 24.48 52.72 -33.14
C ARG A 9 22.98 52.50 -32.97
N ILE A 10 22.16 53.16 -33.79
CA ILE A 10 20.69 53.00 -33.76
C ILE A 10 20.30 51.56 -34.12
N LYS A 11 20.91 50.97 -35.16
CA LYS A 11 20.66 49.56 -35.53
C LYS A 11 21.04 48.58 -34.41
N ILE A 12 22.17 48.81 -33.74
CA ILE A 12 22.61 47.99 -32.61
C ILE A 12 21.64 48.11 -31.44
N ALA A 13 21.18 49.32 -31.10
CA ALA A 13 20.21 49.55 -30.04
C ALA A 13 18.87 48.86 -30.32
N ILE A 14 18.40 48.89 -31.57
CA ILE A 14 17.18 48.19 -32.01
C ILE A 14 17.36 46.67 -31.89
N ILE A 15 18.50 46.11 -32.31
CA ILE A 15 18.79 44.68 -32.18
C ILE A 15 18.82 44.26 -30.71
N ILE A 16 19.51 45.01 -29.85
CA ILE A 16 19.54 44.73 -28.40
C ILE A 16 18.14 44.81 -27.80
N GLY A 17 17.34 45.81 -28.19
CA GLY A 17 15.95 45.95 -27.77
C GLY A 17 15.08 44.76 -28.19
N LEU A 18 15.22 44.29 -29.44
CA LEU A 18 14.52 43.12 -29.95
C LEU A 18 14.95 41.83 -29.24
N VAL A 19 16.24 41.65 -28.98
CA VAL A 19 16.75 40.49 -28.23
C VAL A 19 16.18 40.48 -26.81
N ASN A 20 16.19 41.60 -26.10
CA ASN A 20 15.59 41.70 -24.76
C ASN A 20 14.08 41.44 -24.78
N LEU A 21 13.37 41.89 -25.81
CA LEU A 21 11.94 41.65 -25.96
C LEU A 21 11.61 40.17 -26.21
N VAL A 22 12.40 39.49 -27.05
CA VAL A 22 12.29 38.04 -27.27
C VAL A 22 12.56 37.28 -25.98
N ILE A 23 13.58 37.68 -25.22
CA ILE A 23 13.91 37.11 -23.91
C ILE A 23 12.73 37.25 -22.94
N ILE A 24 12.13 38.44 -22.81
CA ILE A 24 10.96 38.68 -21.94
C ILE A 24 9.76 37.82 -22.35
N LEU A 25 9.47 37.72 -23.65
CA LEU A 25 8.36 36.90 -24.16
C LEU A 25 8.60 35.41 -23.92
N ALA A 26 9.82 34.91 -24.15
CA ALA A 26 10.18 33.54 -23.85
C ALA A 26 10.05 33.25 -22.35
N TYR A 27 10.50 34.16 -21.48
CA TYR A 27 10.34 34.02 -20.03
C TYR A 27 8.87 34.01 -19.60
N GLY A 28 8.06 34.93 -20.12
CA GLY A 28 6.63 34.99 -19.83
C GLY A 28 5.91 33.70 -20.23
N PHE A 29 6.21 33.19 -21.43
CA PHE A 29 5.63 31.96 -21.95
C PHE A 29 6.03 30.72 -21.14
N VAL A 30 7.31 30.56 -20.81
CA VAL A 30 7.80 29.43 -20.00
C VAL A 30 7.22 29.47 -18.59
N SER A 31 7.13 30.64 -17.97
CA SER A 31 6.54 30.83 -16.64
C SER A 31 5.05 30.45 -16.63
N TRP A 32 4.31 30.89 -17.65
CA TRP A 32 2.90 30.57 -17.82
C TRP A 32 2.69 29.06 -18.00
N LYS A 33 3.44 28.43 -18.90
CA LYS A 33 3.37 26.98 -19.13
C LYS A 33 3.71 26.17 -17.89
N SER A 34 4.67 26.64 -17.11
CA SER A 34 5.04 25.98 -15.86
C SER A 34 3.94 26.08 -14.80
N TRP A 35 3.28 27.23 -14.69
CA TRP A 35 2.16 27.40 -13.76
C TRP A 35 0.93 26.59 -14.19
N GLU A 36 0.59 26.58 -15.49
CA GLU A 36 -0.46 25.71 -16.04
C GLU A 36 -0.20 24.24 -15.71
N ASN A 37 1.05 23.78 -15.84
CA ASN A 37 1.41 22.41 -15.52
C ASN A 37 1.20 22.09 -14.03
N ILE A 38 1.70 22.93 -13.12
CA ILE A 38 1.52 22.74 -11.67
C ILE A 38 0.02 22.69 -11.30
N GLN A 39 -0.78 23.64 -11.82
CA GLN A 39 -2.22 23.66 -11.58
C GLN A 39 -2.91 22.41 -12.13
N TYR A 40 -2.54 21.97 -13.33
CA TYR A 40 -3.08 20.76 -13.94
C TYR A 40 -2.75 19.52 -13.12
N VAL A 41 -1.48 19.36 -12.68
CA VAL A 41 -1.05 18.23 -11.85
C VAL A 41 -1.80 18.22 -10.52
N THR A 42 -1.83 19.34 -9.80
CA THR A 42 -2.53 19.43 -8.52
C THR A 42 -4.02 19.12 -8.65
N LYS A 43 -4.69 19.68 -9.68
CA LYS A 43 -6.12 19.42 -9.92
C LYS A 43 -6.38 17.94 -10.25
N ASN A 44 -5.61 17.37 -11.18
CA ASN A 44 -5.78 15.97 -11.58
C ASN A 44 -5.51 14.99 -10.42
N THR A 45 -4.49 15.26 -9.59
CA THR A 45 -4.19 14.46 -8.40
C THR A 45 -5.35 14.52 -7.38
N ASN A 46 -5.86 15.72 -7.10
CA ASN A 46 -6.99 15.90 -6.18
C ASN A 46 -8.29 15.25 -6.70
N GLU A 47 -8.60 15.39 -7.99
CA GLU A 47 -9.78 14.75 -8.60
C GLU A 47 -9.69 13.22 -8.55
N LYS A 48 -8.51 12.64 -8.83
CA LYS A 48 -8.28 11.20 -8.67
C LYS A 48 -8.47 10.75 -7.22
N ARG A 49 -7.87 11.47 -6.26
CA ARG A 49 -7.98 11.19 -4.83
C ARG A 49 -9.46 11.22 -4.39
N ALA A 50 -10.20 12.27 -4.74
CA ALA A 50 -11.61 12.42 -4.43
C ALA A 50 -12.48 11.34 -5.10
N SER A 51 -12.18 10.97 -6.35
CA SER A 51 -12.89 9.88 -7.03
C SER A 51 -12.65 8.53 -6.35
N ILE A 52 -11.42 8.22 -5.95
CA ILE A 52 -11.10 6.97 -5.27
C ILE A 52 -11.73 6.93 -3.89
N PHE A 53 -11.69 8.04 -3.15
CA PHE A 53 -12.38 8.18 -1.88
C PHE A 53 -13.87 7.88 -1.97
N SER A 54 -14.57 8.51 -2.93
CA SER A 54 -16.02 8.29 -3.11
C SER A 54 -16.35 6.84 -3.47
N LYS A 55 -15.47 6.16 -4.23
CA LYS A 55 -15.65 4.75 -4.55
C LYS A 55 -15.36 3.84 -3.36
N LEU A 56 -14.30 4.10 -2.59
CA LEU A 56 -13.96 3.34 -1.38
C LEU A 56 -15.06 3.39 -0.32
N GLN A 57 -15.79 4.50 -0.21
CA GLN A 57 -16.94 4.62 0.70
C GLN A 57 -18.16 3.78 0.27
N LYS A 58 -18.33 3.54 -1.04
CA LYS A 58 -19.51 2.89 -1.61
C LYS A 58 -19.30 1.40 -1.89
N ASP A 59 -18.07 1.02 -2.19
CA ASP A 59 -17.73 -0.33 -2.61
C ASP A 59 -17.47 -1.25 -1.43
N LYS A 60 -17.90 -2.51 -1.54
CA LYS A 60 -17.35 -3.59 -0.71
C LYS A 60 -15.86 -3.70 -1.05
N VAL A 61 -15.01 -3.44 -0.06
CA VAL A 61 -13.55 -3.39 -0.25
C VAL A 61 -13.02 -4.79 -0.53
N SER A 62 -12.45 -4.99 -1.71
CA SER A 62 -11.77 -6.23 -2.12
C SER A 62 -10.31 -5.95 -2.47
N ILE A 63 -9.48 -6.99 -2.43
CA ILE A 63 -8.05 -6.91 -2.78
C ILE A 63 -7.88 -6.36 -4.21
N GLU A 64 -8.70 -6.82 -5.15
CA GLU A 64 -8.62 -6.40 -6.56
C GLU A 64 -8.92 -4.91 -6.72
N LYS A 65 -9.99 -4.42 -6.07
CA LYS A 65 -10.36 -3.00 -6.13
C LYS A 65 -9.31 -2.11 -5.46
N LEU A 66 -8.79 -2.52 -4.30
CA LEU A 66 -7.71 -1.79 -3.64
C LEU A 66 -6.45 -1.74 -4.52
N SER A 67 -6.11 -2.85 -5.19
CA SER A 67 -4.98 -2.91 -6.10
C SER A 67 -5.15 -1.94 -7.27
N GLU A 68 -6.34 -1.91 -7.88
CA GLU A 68 -6.67 -0.94 -8.94
C GLU A 68 -6.49 0.51 -8.45
N TYR A 69 -6.96 0.82 -7.23
CA TYR A 69 -6.83 2.16 -6.65
C TYR A 69 -5.37 2.53 -6.36
N SER A 70 -4.58 1.62 -5.77
CA SER A 70 -3.15 1.85 -5.54
C SER A 70 -2.42 2.12 -6.86
N VAL A 71 -2.65 1.31 -7.89
CA VAL A 71 -2.07 1.50 -9.22
C VAL A 71 -2.51 2.83 -9.82
N ASN A 72 -3.78 3.20 -9.72
CA ASN A 72 -4.29 4.45 -10.26
C ASN A 72 -3.67 5.68 -9.58
N LEU A 73 -3.54 5.66 -8.25
CA LEU A 73 -2.86 6.71 -7.46
C LEU A 73 -1.38 6.84 -7.81
N LYS A 74 -0.69 5.72 -8.04
CA LYS A 74 0.72 5.71 -8.47
C LYS A 74 0.90 6.11 -9.93
N SER A 75 -0.09 5.85 -10.78
CA SER A 75 0.00 6.14 -12.21
C SER A 75 -0.07 7.64 -12.49
N ARG A 76 0.92 8.16 -13.22
CA ARG A 76 1.02 9.58 -13.60
C ARG A 76 0.92 10.54 -12.41
N VAL A 77 1.76 10.34 -11.40
CA VAL A 77 2.20 11.49 -10.63
C VAL A 77 3.13 12.27 -11.55
N ASN A 78 2.55 13.12 -12.40
CA ASN A 78 3.31 14.04 -13.24
C ASN A 78 4.17 14.87 -12.30
N ASP A 79 5.44 15.02 -12.67
CA ASP A 79 6.40 15.70 -11.85
C ASP A 79 5.96 17.15 -11.60
N CYS A 80 5.89 17.58 -10.34
CA CYS A 80 5.80 19.00 -10.00
C CYS A 80 7.09 19.75 -10.41
N ASN A 81 8.07 19.05 -11.01
CA ASN A 81 9.25 19.66 -11.58
C ASN A 81 8.90 20.72 -12.61
N VAL A 82 9.60 21.81 -12.39
CA VAL A 82 9.53 23.05 -13.12
C VAL A 82 10.60 22.98 -14.20
N VAL A 83 10.31 23.45 -15.42
CA VAL A 83 11.37 23.57 -16.45
C VAL A 83 12.51 24.42 -15.89
N PHE A 84 13.76 23.94 -16.01
CA PHE A 84 15.00 24.47 -15.41
C PHE A 84 15.19 26.01 -15.44
N LEU A 85 14.55 26.71 -16.39
CA LEU A 85 14.57 28.17 -16.54
C LEU A 85 13.75 28.95 -15.49
N VAL A 86 13.02 28.27 -14.58
CA VAL A 86 12.05 28.85 -13.65
C VAL A 86 12.50 28.79 -12.17
N SER A 87 13.65 28.19 -11.87
CA SER A 87 14.18 28.09 -10.50
C SER A 87 14.39 29.46 -9.82
N TRP A 88 14.65 30.52 -10.60
CA TRP A 88 14.72 31.89 -10.08
C TRP A 88 13.35 32.41 -9.58
N GLN A 89 12.23 31.92 -10.11
CA GLN A 89 10.89 32.32 -9.66
C GLN A 89 10.56 31.80 -8.27
N GLU A 90 11.12 30.66 -7.87
CA GLU A 90 11.04 30.20 -6.48
C GLU A 90 11.72 31.17 -5.51
N ASN A 91 12.77 31.86 -5.97
CA ASN A 91 13.56 32.76 -5.16
C ASN A 91 12.98 34.20 -5.12
N ILE A 92 12.15 34.58 -6.09
CA ILE A 92 11.62 35.95 -6.21
C ILE A 92 10.09 36.02 -5.96
N ASN A 93 9.33 34.96 -6.25
CA ASN A 93 7.87 34.96 -6.17
C ASN A 93 7.34 33.95 -5.16
N ASN A 94 6.99 34.45 -3.97
CA ASN A 94 6.40 33.66 -2.89
C ASN A 94 5.13 32.88 -3.31
N LYS A 95 4.34 33.41 -4.26
CA LYS A 95 3.15 32.70 -4.76
C LYS A 95 3.53 31.45 -5.56
N PHE A 96 4.57 31.53 -6.39
CA PHE A 96 5.04 30.41 -7.18
C PHE A 96 5.65 29.32 -6.30
N LYS A 97 6.48 29.73 -5.32
CA LYS A 97 7.01 28.84 -4.29
C LYS A 97 5.88 28.08 -3.58
N LYS A 98 4.83 28.79 -3.15
CA LYS A 98 3.66 28.18 -2.53
C LYS A 98 2.97 27.15 -3.44
N TYR A 99 2.72 27.48 -4.71
CA TYR A 99 2.07 26.52 -5.64
C TYR A 99 2.89 25.24 -5.85
N LYS A 100 4.21 25.35 -5.92
CA LYS A 100 5.08 24.18 -6.05
C LYS A 100 5.05 23.34 -4.77
N THR A 101 5.13 23.97 -3.60
CA THR A 101 4.99 23.29 -2.30
C THR A 101 3.64 22.59 -2.19
N ASP A 102 2.53 23.26 -2.48
CA ASP A 102 1.19 22.66 -2.45
C ASP A 102 1.07 21.45 -3.41
N CYS A 103 1.71 21.51 -4.57
CA CYS A 103 1.79 20.40 -5.54
C CYS A 103 2.59 19.22 -4.99
N GLN A 104 3.77 19.47 -4.41
CA GLN A 104 4.61 18.44 -3.80
C GLN A 104 3.91 17.77 -2.61
N GLU A 105 3.30 18.55 -1.72
CA GLU A 105 2.53 18.03 -0.59
C GLU A 105 1.36 17.16 -1.06
N SER A 106 0.64 17.57 -2.12
CA SER A 106 -0.43 16.78 -2.72
C SER A 106 0.07 15.46 -3.32
N MET A 107 1.24 15.47 -3.98
CA MET A 107 1.89 14.25 -4.48
C MET A 107 2.30 13.32 -3.35
N GLU A 108 2.98 13.83 -2.33
CA GLU A 108 3.43 13.06 -1.17
C GLU A 108 2.25 12.44 -0.42
N ALA A 109 1.17 13.19 -0.21
CA ALA A 109 -0.07 12.69 0.39
C ALA A 109 -0.67 11.54 -0.45
N THR A 110 -0.71 11.70 -1.78
CA THR A 110 -1.23 10.67 -2.71
C THR A 110 -0.38 9.39 -2.70
N GLN A 111 0.95 9.54 -2.69
CA GLN A 111 1.88 8.42 -2.59
C GLN A 111 1.77 7.70 -1.25
N SER A 112 1.64 8.47 -0.15
CA SER A 112 1.41 7.93 1.19
C SER A 112 0.11 7.11 1.27
N ILE A 113 -0.98 7.62 0.69
CA ILE A 113 -2.26 6.89 0.60
C ILE A 113 -2.10 5.60 -0.21
N ALA A 114 -1.44 5.65 -1.38
CA ALA A 114 -1.22 4.46 -2.20
C ALA A 114 -0.39 3.40 -1.46
N HIS A 115 0.64 3.83 -0.73
CA HIS A 115 1.46 2.95 0.10
C HIS A 115 0.66 2.33 1.26
N ASN A 116 -0.24 3.09 1.89
CA ASN A 116 -1.11 2.55 2.93
C ASN A 116 -2.14 1.56 2.37
N ILE A 117 -2.65 1.80 1.15
CA ILE A 117 -3.48 0.82 0.43
C ILE A 117 -2.70 -0.48 0.17
N ASP A 118 -1.44 -0.42 -0.26
CA ASP A 118 -0.61 -1.62 -0.45
C ASP A 118 -0.47 -2.43 0.85
N LYS A 119 -0.24 -1.75 1.98
CA LYS A 119 -0.16 -2.43 3.29
C LYS A 119 -1.47 -3.10 3.68
N ILE A 120 -2.61 -2.50 3.33
CA ILE A 120 -3.93 -3.11 3.56
C ILE A 120 -4.10 -4.34 2.66
N ILE A 121 -3.67 -4.26 1.40
CA ILE A 121 -3.68 -5.40 0.46
C ILE A 121 -2.84 -6.55 1.01
N ASP A 122 -1.61 -6.29 1.45
CA ASP A 122 -0.72 -7.28 2.03
C ASP A 122 -1.35 -7.98 3.23
N PHE A 123 -2.00 -7.20 4.10
CA PHE A 123 -2.73 -7.70 5.26
C PHE A 123 -3.92 -8.59 4.87
N MET A 124 -4.80 -8.11 3.98
CA MET A 124 -5.97 -8.87 3.51
C MET A 124 -5.55 -10.14 2.77
N GLN A 125 -4.43 -10.10 2.05
CA GLN A 125 -3.91 -11.27 1.37
C GLN A 125 -3.43 -12.33 2.36
N PHE A 126 -2.74 -11.93 3.42
CA PHE A 126 -2.39 -12.86 4.50
C PHE A 126 -3.63 -13.46 5.18
N ASP A 127 -4.63 -12.64 5.52
CA ASP A 127 -5.88 -13.10 6.14
C ASP A 127 -6.59 -14.15 5.26
N LYS A 128 -6.70 -13.86 3.95
CA LYS A 128 -7.25 -14.81 2.97
C LYS A 128 -6.44 -16.10 2.87
N GLU A 129 -5.12 -16.03 2.77
CA GLU A 129 -4.26 -17.20 2.71
C GLU A 129 -4.41 -18.09 3.95
N LEU A 130 -4.47 -17.47 5.14
CA LEU A 130 -4.69 -18.18 6.39
C LEU A 130 -6.06 -18.87 6.42
N SER A 131 -7.11 -18.16 5.98
CA SER A 131 -8.45 -18.74 5.87
C SER A 131 -8.53 -19.91 4.90
N ASP A 132 -8.01 -19.74 3.69
CA ASP A 132 -8.08 -20.77 2.64
C ASP A 132 -7.35 -22.05 3.08
N GLU A 133 -6.20 -21.92 3.77
CA GLU A 133 -5.46 -23.07 4.30
C GLU A 133 -6.17 -23.76 5.47
N ILE A 134 -6.78 -23.00 6.39
CA ILE A 134 -7.57 -23.56 7.50
C ILE A 134 -8.81 -24.28 6.96
N ASP A 135 -9.54 -23.69 6.01
CA ASP A 135 -10.71 -24.30 5.39
C ASP A 135 -10.36 -25.57 4.63
N THR A 136 -9.28 -25.53 3.85
CA THR A 136 -8.75 -26.70 3.14
C THR A 136 -8.37 -27.81 4.10
N LEU A 137 -7.70 -27.48 5.21
CA LEU A 137 -7.33 -28.45 6.22
C LEU A 137 -8.55 -29.01 6.94
N SER A 138 -9.52 -28.17 7.32
CA SER A 138 -10.78 -28.58 7.95
C SER A 138 -11.51 -29.63 7.09
N GLY A 139 -11.64 -29.38 5.78
CA GLY A 139 -12.23 -30.33 4.83
C GLY A 139 -11.46 -31.65 4.69
N LYS A 140 -10.14 -31.66 4.93
CA LYS A 140 -9.32 -32.88 4.98
C LYS A 140 -9.46 -33.61 6.31
N LEU A 141 -9.39 -32.89 7.42
CA LEU A 141 -9.52 -33.43 8.78
C LEU A 141 -10.87 -34.12 8.98
N ALA A 142 -11.95 -33.60 8.40
CA ALA A 142 -13.27 -34.23 8.42
C ALA A 142 -13.31 -35.64 7.80
N LYS A 143 -12.33 -35.99 6.95
CA LYS A 143 -12.23 -37.29 6.28
C LYS A 143 -11.26 -38.25 6.99
N TYR A 144 -10.48 -37.75 7.94
CA TYR A 144 -9.51 -38.57 8.67
C TYR A 144 -10.21 -39.33 9.79
N GLN A 145 -9.68 -40.52 10.10
CA GLN A 145 -10.10 -41.21 11.31
C GLN A 145 -9.62 -40.41 12.54
N PRO A 146 -10.39 -40.34 13.63
CA PRO A 146 -10.04 -39.53 14.80
C PRO A 146 -8.68 -39.86 15.45
N ASN A 147 -8.17 -41.06 15.21
CA ASN A 147 -6.89 -41.57 15.71
C ASN A 147 -5.76 -41.56 14.66
N ASP A 148 -5.99 -41.02 13.45
CA ASP A 148 -4.95 -40.86 12.45
C ASP A 148 -4.09 -39.61 12.72
N PHE A 149 -3.39 -39.63 13.84
CA PHE A 149 -2.55 -38.52 14.29
C PHE A 149 -1.43 -38.17 13.31
N THR A 150 -0.97 -39.14 12.53
CA THR A 150 0.09 -38.92 11.52
C THR A 150 -0.42 -38.05 10.37
N SER A 151 -1.62 -38.33 9.85
CA SER A 151 -2.23 -37.50 8.81
C SER A 151 -2.63 -36.12 9.32
N ILE A 152 -3.11 -36.03 10.57
CA ILE A 152 -3.43 -34.76 11.24
C ILE A 152 -2.17 -33.90 11.40
N GLU A 153 -1.09 -34.47 11.92
CA GLU A 153 0.20 -33.78 12.10
C GLU A 153 0.76 -33.29 10.76
N LYS A 154 0.75 -34.15 9.73
CA LYS A 154 1.18 -33.79 8.37
C LYS A 154 0.34 -32.65 7.79
N GLY A 155 -0.96 -32.65 8.05
CA GLY A 155 -1.88 -31.59 7.61
C GLY A 155 -1.50 -30.23 8.21
N TRP A 156 -1.37 -30.16 9.54
CA TRP A 156 -0.99 -28.93 10.24
C TRP A 156 0.42 -28.46 9.91
N SER A 157 1.38 -29.38 9.76
CA SER A 157 2.75 -29.03 9.34
C SER A 157 2.77 -28.45 7.92
N GLY A 158 1.93 -28.98 7.01
CA GLY A 158 1.75 -28.43 5.68
C GLY A 158 1.22 -27.00 5.70
N VAL A 159 0.22 -26.71 6.54
CA VAL A 159 -0.30 -25.34 6.73
C VAL A 159 0.79 -24.42 7.27
N LYS A 160 1.52 -24.83 8.32
CA LYS A 160 2.62 -24.05 8.89
C LYS A 160 3.64 -23.64 7.82
N ASN A 161 4.14 -24.59 7.05
CA ASN A 161 5.18 -24.34 6.05
C ASN A 161 4.73 -23.34 4.98
N LYS A 162 3.47 -23.41 4.55
CA LYS A 162 2.91 -22.46 3.59
C LYS A 162 2.80 -21.06 4.19
N ILE A 163 2.29 -20.95 5.41
CA ILE A 163 2.18 -19.67 6.13
C ILE A 163 3.56 -19.03 6.31
N GLU A 164 4.58 -19.80 6.70
CA GLU A 164 5.95 -19.30 6.87
C GLU A 164 6.63 -18.91 5.55
N SER A 165 6.27 -19.57 4.44
CA SER A 165 6.90 -19.31 3.13
C SER A 165 6.49 -17.99 2.47
N GLY A 166 5.39 -17.38 2.93
CA GLY A 166 4.90 -16.13 2.36
C GLY A 166 5.76 -14.91 2.73
N LYS A 167 5.73 -13.89 1.87
CA LYS A 167 6.68 -12.77 1.92
C LYS A 167 6.20 -11.53 2.67
N ASN A 168 4.89 -11.33 2.77
CA ASN A 168 4.28 -10.17 3.43
C ASN A 168 3.92 -10.46 4.90
N GLU A 169 3.67 -9.42 5.71
CA GLU A 169 3.18 -9.56 7.09
C GLU A 169 3.96 -10.56 7.97
N ALA A 170 5.29 -10.51 7.92
CA ALA A 170 6.18 -11.47 8.61
C ALA A 170 5.89 -11.66 10.10
N LYS A 171 5.46 -10.61 10.81
CA LYS A 171 5.07 -10.69 12.22
C LYS A 171 3.80 -11.51 12.43
N LEU A 172 2.78 -11.31 11.59
CA LEU A 172 1.53 -12.07 11.67
C LEU A 172 1.75 -13.51 11.23
N ARG A 173 2.56 -13.75 10.20
CA ARG A 173 2.95 -15.11 9.80
C ARG A 173 3.65 -15.86 10.92
N LYS A 174 4.59 -15.21 11.61
CA LYS A 174 5.26 -15.78 12.78
C LYS A 174 4.25 -16.12 13.89
N LEU A 175 3.35 -15.20 14.21
CA LEU A 175 2.31 -15.43 15.22
C LEU A 175 1.40 -16.61 14.85
N ALA A 176 0.94 -16.70 13.60
CA ALA A 176 0.14 -17.82 13.12
C ALA A 176 0.92 -19.15 13.20
N ALA A 177 2.20 -19.15 12.82
CA ALA A 177 3.06 -20.32 12.94
C ALA A 177 3.23 -20.78 14.41
N GLU A 178 3.40 -19.86 15.35
CA GLU A 178 3.45 -20.15 16.79
C GLU A 178 2.15 -20.78 17.30
N ARG A 179 0.99 -20.31 16.82
CA ARG A 179 -0.32 -20.92 17.15
C ARG A 179 -0.45 -22.33 16.56
N ILE A 180 0.01 -22.54 15.32
CA ILE A 180 0.01 -23.87 14.69
C ILE A 180 0.97 -24.83 15.41
N ASP A 181 2.11 -24.35 15.92
CA ASP A 181 3.03 -25.17 16.71
C ASP A 181 2.40 -25.71 18.00
N ALA A 182 1.56 -24.91 18.66
CA ALA A 182 0.79 -25.38 19.83
C ALA A 182 -0.20 -26.50 19.46
N ILE A 183 -0.80 -26.43 18.27
CA ILE A 183 -1.68 -27.49 17.74
C ILE A 183 -0.86 -28.76 17.45
N LEU A 184 0.27 -28.63 16.76
CA LEU A 184 1.17 -29.75 16.44
C LEU A 184 1.66 -30.45 17.71
N LEU A 185 2.05 -29.69 18.74
CA LEU A 185 2.45 -30.24 20.03
C LEU A 185 1.31 -31.05 20.66
N SER A 186 0.08 -30.53 20.63
CA SER A 186 -1.09 -31.22 21.18
C SER A 186 -1.43 -32.51 20.40
N VAL A 187 -1.25 -32.52 19.08
CA VAL A 187 -1.43 -33.72 18.24
C VAL A 187 -0.39 -34.80 18.59
N ARG A 188 0.86 -34.43 18.85
CA ARG A 188 1.88 -35.37 19.32
C ARG A 188 1.57 -35.92 20.70
N ASP A 189 1.12 -35.07 21.62
CA ASP A 189 0.70 -35.49 22.96
C ASP A 189 -0.48 -36.47 22.91
N LEU A 190 -1.47 -36.21 22.03
CA LEU A 190 -2.60 -37.13 21.78
C LEU A 190 -2.12 -38.49 21.27
N LYS A 191 -1.21 -38.50 20.29
CA LYS A 191 -0.61 -39.73 19.76
C LYS A 191 0.09 -40.54 20.86
N LEU A 192 0.92 -39.88 21.67
CA LEU A 192 1.65 -40.52 22.77
C LEU A 192 0.71 -41.06 23.85
N ALA A 193 -0.36 -40.34 24.18
CA ALA A 193 -1.35 -40.77 25.16
C ALA A 193 -2.15 -41.98 24.65
N GLU A 194 -2.53 -42.01 23.38
CA GLU A 194 -3.20 -43.14 22.74
C GLU A 194 -2.30 -44.38 22.73
N GLU A 195 -1.03 -44.23 22.33
CA GLU A 195 -0.04 -45.32 22.32
C GLU A 195 0.16 -45.94 23.72
N LYS A 196 0.12 -45.10 24.77
CA LYS A 196 0.23 -45.53 26.18
C LYS A 196 -1.09 -45.97 26.80
N LYS A 197 -2.22 -45.82 26.10
CA LYS A 197 -3.58 -46.01 26.63
C LYS A 197 -3.85 -45.18 27.90
N ASP A 198 -3.24 -44.00 27.99
CA ASP A 198 -3.40 -43.07 29.13
C ASP A 198 -4.55 -42.10 28.83
N SER A 199 -5.76 -42.48 29.27
CA SER A 199 -6.99 -41.70 29.05
C SER A 199 -6.96 -40.32 29.72
N GLY A 200 -6.21 -40.17 30.82
CA GLY A 200 -6.02 -38.90 31.52
C GLY A 200 -5.21 -37.93 30.67
N GLN A 201 -4.03 -38.36 30.21
CA GLN A 201 -3.21 -37.55 29.31
C GLN A 201 -3.90 -37.29 27.97
N PHE A 202 -4.66 -38.25 27.46
CA PHE A 202 -5.42 -38.07 26.22
C PHE A 202 -6.44 -36.92 26.35
N THR A 203 -7.18 -36.89 27.47
CA THR A 203 -8.16 -35.84 27.73
C THR A 203 -7.48 -34.47 27.84
N ILE A 204 -6.37 -34.38 28.59
CA ILE A 204 -5.60 -33.14 28.73
C ILE A 204 -5.08 -32.63 27.37
N ALA A 205 -4.53 -33.53 26.55
CA ALA A 205 -4.00 -33.18 25.23
C ALA A 205 -5.11 -32.72 24.27
N LYS A 206 -6.29 -33.35 24.32
CA LYS A 206 -7.48 -32.95 23.56
C LYS A 206 -7.95 -31.55 23.95
N ASP A 207 -7.97 -31.24 25.24
CA ASP A 207 -8.39 -29.93 25.74
C ASP A 207 -7.39 -28.84 25.31
N LYS A 208 -6.07 -29.13 25.39
CA LYS A 208 -5.02 -28.24 24.87
C LYS A 208 -5.14 -28.01 23.36
N MET A 209 -5.42 -29.05 22.59
CA MET A 209 -5.64 -28.94 21.15
C MET A 209 -6.83 -28.02 20.84
N THR A 210 -7.92 -28.17 21.58
CA THR A 210 -9.12 -27.32 21.45
C THR A 210 -8.79 -25.85 21.76
N VAL A 211 -8.05 -25.58 22.83
CA VAL A 211 -7.59 -24.23 23.18
C VAL A 211 -6.70 -23.64 22.08
N ALA A 212 -5.78 -24.42 21.53
CA ALA A 212 -4.88 -23.97 20.47
C ALA A 212 -5.63 -23.65 19.17
N ILE A 213 -6.59 -24.49 18.76
CA ILE A 213 -7.46 -24.23 17.60
C ILE A 213 -8.30 -22.97 17.82
N ASN A 214 -8.95 -22.83 18.98
CA ASN A 214 -9.74 -21.65 19.31
C ASN A 214 -8.89 -20.38 19.31
N SER A 215 -7.63 -20.47 19.73
CA SER A 215 -6.70 -19.34 19.66
C SER A 215 -6.34 -18.95 18.23
N LEU A 216 -6.23 -19.91 17.30
CA LEU A 216 -5.98 -19.63 15.89
C LEU A 216 -7.23 -19.02 15.21
N ILE A 217 -8.42 -19.53 15.52
CA ILE A 217 -9.70 -18.97 15.06
C ILE A 217 -9.89 -17.55 15.61
N GLY A 218 -9.56 -17.32 16.89
CA GLY A 218 -9.58 -16.00 17.51
C GLY A 218 -8.71 -15.00 16.75
N MET A 219 -7.49 -15.41 16.37
CA MET A 219 -6.61 -14.59 15.53
C MET A 219 -7.26 -14.25 14.18
N GLN A 220 -7.92 -15.18 13.49
CA GLN A 220 -8.61 -14.86 12.23
C GLN A 220 -9.72 -13.82 12.40
N ASN A 221 -10.51 -13.93 13.47
CA ASN A 221 -11.56 -12.94 13.76
C ASN A 221 -10.96 -11.55 14.05
N GLU A 222 -9.86 -11.49 14.80
CA GLU A 222 -9.11 -10.25 15.05
C GLU A 222 -8.55 -9.66 13.75
N LEU A 223 -8.04 -10.50 12.85
CA LEU A 223 -7.53 -10.05 11.54
C LEU A 223 -8.64 -9.42 10.70
N THR A 224 -9.80 -10.06 10.60
CA THR A 224 -10.95 -9.52 9.85
C THR A 224 -11.38 -8.14 10.40
N GLN A 225 -11.40 -7.96 11.72
CA GLN A 225 -11.72 -6.67 12.35
C GLN A 225 -10.65 -5.62 12.10
N GLU A 226 -9.37 -5.99 12.19
CA GLU A 226 -8.24 -5.10 11.94
C GLU A 226 -8.18 -4.66 10.48
N ALA A 227 -8.51 -5.52 9.50
CA ALA A 227 -8.64 -5.13 8.10
C ALA A 227 -9.63 -3.97 7.95
N GLN A 228 -10.82 -4.09 8.55
CA GLN A 228 -11.84 -3.05 8.50
C GLN A 228 -11.36 -1.76 9.19
N SER A 229 -10.74 -1.88 10.37
CA SER A 229 -10.16 -0.74 11.09
C SER A 229 -9.11 0.02 10.26
N ARG A 230 -8.23 -0.70 9.55
CA ARG A 230 -7.22 -0.08 8.67
C ARG A 230 -7.86 0.65 7.48
N ILE A 231 -8.93 0.08 6.90
CA ILE A 231 -9.71 0.74 5.84
C ILE A 231 -10.38 2.01 6.39
N ASP A 232 -11.01 1.95 7.56
CA ASP A 232 -11.68 3.10 8.17
C ASP A 232 -10.68 4.22 8.51
N ASN A 233 -9.49 3.86 8.99
CA ASN A 233 -8.42 4.81 9.26
C ASN A 233 -7.83 5.41 7.98
N LEU A 234 -7.73 4.62 6.89
CA LEU A 234 -7.36 5.13 5.58
C LEU A 234 -8.38 6.19 5.11
N LEU A 235 -9.68 5.92 5.26
CA LEU A 235 -10.75 6.85 4.89
C LEU A 235 -10.71 8.15 5.69
N LYS A 236 -10.32 8.13 6.97
CA LYS A 236 -10.10 9.37 7.77
C LYS A 236 -8.93 10.21 7.27
N GLY A 237 -7.96 9.59 6.59
CA GLY A 237 -6.79 10.26 6.03
C GLY A 237 -7.00 10.85 4.63
N PHE A 238 -8.19 10.69 4.05
CA PHE A 238 -8.59 11.36 2.81
C PHE A 238 -9.12 12.77 3.09
#